data_AF-A0A7S1YZ30-F1
#
_entry.id   AF-A0A7S1YZ30-F1
#
_cell.length_a   1.000
_cell.length_b   1.000
_cell.length_c   1.000
_cell.angle_alpha   90.00
_cell.angle_beta   90.00
_cell.angle_gamma   90.00
#
_symmetry.space_group_name_H-M   'P 1'
#
loop_
_entity.id
_entity.type
_entity.pdbx_description
1 polymer ?
#
loop_
_entity_poly.entity_id
_entity_poly.type
_entity_poly.pdbx_seq_one_letter_code
_entity_poly.pdbx_strand_id
1 'polypeptide(L)'
;AGTNLPGCVELYGGVGTIGLNLLDLTSSLISSDENPHNLACFEGTVSSLPETFRARARYVPKNATDMVREEKALRHTDKAEVLIVDPPRKGLDDAVLETLTSSDD
;
A
#
# COMPACT_ATOMS: atom_id res chain seq x y z
N ALA A 1 10.00 -1.09 25.36
CA ALA A 1 10.60 -0.63 24.10
C ALA A 1 9.44 -0.32 23.16
N GLY A 2 9.27 0.93 22.74
CA GLY A 2 8.23 1.25 21.77
C GLY A 2 8.58 0.55 20.46
N THR A 3 7.78 -0.42 20.05
CA THR A 3 7.96 -1.08 18.76
C THR A 3 7.65 -0.05 17.68
N ASN A 4 8.66 0.37 16.91
CA ASN A 4 8.41 1.11 15.68
C ASN A 4 7.58 0.21 14.77
N LEU A 5 6.34 0.61 14.50
CA LEU A 5 5.47 -0.12 13.58
C LEU A 5 5.93 0.15 12.14
N PRO A 6 5.89 -0.84 11.25
CA PRO A 6 6.38 -0.67 9.89
C PRO A 6 5.50 0.23 9.04
N GLY A 7 6.14 0.95 8.11
CA GLY A 7 5.43 1.56 6.99
C GLY A 7 5.01 0.48 5.99
N CYS A 8 3.79 0.57 5.47
CA CYS A 8 3.24 -0.42 4.56
C CYS A 8 2.75 0.20 3.25
N VAL A 9 3.09 -0.45 2.14
CA VAL A 9 2.50 -0.20 0.83
C VAL A 9 1.71 -1.44 0.42
N GLU A 10 0.51 -1.23 -0.11
CA GLU A 10 -0.37 -2.26 -0.65
C GLU A 10 -0.61 -1.97 -2.14
N LEU A 11 -0.19 -2.92 -2.98
CA LEU A 11 -0.47 -2.92 -4.41
C LEU A 11 -1.65 -3.85 -4.69
N TYR A 12 -2.43 -3.54 -5.73
CA TYR A 12 -3.66 -4.27 -6.04
C TYR A 12 -4.64 -4.22 -4.86
N GLY A 13 -4.67 -3.09 -4.14
CA GLY A 13 -5.36 -2.96 -2.87
C GLY A 13 -6.88 -3.00 -2.98
N GLY A 14 -7.43 -2.88 -4.19
CA GLY A 14 -8.87 -2.76 -4.37
C GLY A 14 -9.42 -1.64 -3.50
N VAL A 15 -10.42 -1.95 -2.67
CA VAL A 15 -11.01 -1.02 -1.68
C VAL A 15 -10.22 -0.89 -0.37
N GLY A 16 -9.02 -1.49 -0.29
CA GLY A 16 -8.10 -1.45 0.86
C GLY A 16 -8.38 -2.49 1.94
N THR A 17 -9.06 -3.59 1.62
CA THR A 17 -9.52 -4.56 2.62
C THR A 17 -8.38 -5.10 3.49
N ILE A 18 -7.26 -5.51 2.90
CA ILE A 18 -6.16 -6.10 3.66
C ILE A 18 -5.43 -5.00 4.43
N GLY A 19 -4.98 -3.95 3.75
CA GLY A 19 -4.23 -2.85 4.36
C GLY A 19 -4.96 -2.16 5.52
N LEU A 20 -6.26 -1.84 5.37
CA LEU A 20 -7.02 -1.16 6.40
C LEU A 20 -7.19 -1.99 7.68
N ASN A 21 -7.24 -3.33 7.56
CA ASN A 21 -7.29 -4.24 8.71
C ASN A 21 -5.94 -4.41 9.43
N LEU A 22 -4.86 -3.81 8.91
CA LEU A 22 -3.51 -3.86 9.50
C LEU A 22 -3.06 -2.50 10.06
N LEU A 23 -3.95 -1.51 10.18
CA LEU A 23 -3.62 -0.16 10.64
C LEU A 23 -3.16 -0.08 12.12
N ASP A 24 -3.49 -1.08 12.92
CA ASP A 24 -3.00 -1.25 14.29
C ASP A 24 -1.60 -1.86 14.35
N LEU A 25 -1.16 -2.50 13.26
CA LEU A 25 0.14 -3.13 13.10
C LEU A 25 1.11 -2.34 12.22
N THR A 26 0.70 -1.18 11.71
CA THR A 26 1.49 -0.32 10.82
C THR A 26 1.54 1.12 11.31
N SER A 27 2.65 1.81 11.01
CA SER A 27 2.79 3.25 11.27
C SER A 27 2.15 4.10 10.18
N SER A 28 2.09 3.57 8.96
CA SER A 28 1.45 4.18 7.79
C SER A 28 1.03 3.10 6.80
N LEU A 29 0.01 3.42 6.01
CA LEU A 29 -0.51 2.60 4.92
C LEU A 29 -0.69 3.47 3.67
N ILE A 30 -0.09 3.04 2.57
CA ILE A 30 -0.36 3.55 1.23
C ILE A 30 -1.00 2.40 0.43
N SER A 31 -2.30 2.48 0.16
CA SER A 31 -3.03 1.52 -0.68
C SER A 31 -3.16 2.03 -2.11
N SER A 32 -3.10 1.15 -3.11
CA SER A 32 -3.16 1.53 -4.51
C SER A 32 -3.93 0.53 -5.37
N ASP A 33 -4.76 1.07 -6.27
CA ASP A 33 -5.44 0.34 -7.34
C ASP A 33 -5.77 1.30 -8.50
N GLU A 34 -5.90 0.77 -9.72
CA GLU A 34 -6.22 1.57 -10.91
C GLU A 34 -7.71 1.79 -11.13
N ASN A 35 -8.58 0.97 -10.53
CA ASN A 35 -10.01 1.07 -10.73
C ASN A 35 -10.54 2.35 -10.04
N PRO A 36 -11.14 3.29 -10.80
CA PRO A 36 -11.57 4.58 -10.27
C PRO A 36 -12.68 4.49 -9.22
N HIS A 37 -13.39 3.37 -9.14
CA HIS A 37 -14.45 3.17 -8.16
C HIS A 37 -13.93 2.83 -6.76
N ASN A 38 -12.71 2.31 -6.67
CA ASN A 38 -12.16 1.84 -5.40
C ASN A 38 -11.77 2.97 -4.44
N LEU A 39 -11.30 4.11 -4.98
CA LEU A 39 -10.92 5.28 -4.19
C LEU A 39 -12.08 5.74 -3.27
N ALA A 40 -13.28 5.90 -3.83
CA ALA A 40 -14.44 6.35 -3.06
C ALA A 40 -14.82 5.36 -1.95
N CYS A 41 -14.70 4.06 -2.19
CA CYS A 41 -14.95 3.01 -1.19
C CYS A 41 -13.90 3.04 -0.07
N PHE A 42 -12.63 3.20 -0.43
CA PHE A 42 -11.52 3.33 0.52
C PHE A 42 -11.71 4.55 1.41
N GLU A 43 -11.94 5.73 0.80
CA GLU A 43 -12.17 6.99 1.52
C GLU A 43 -13.41 6.90 2.42
N GLY A 44 -14.49 6.27 1.94
CA GLY A 44 -15.68 5.99 2.75
C GLY A 44 -15.34 5.20 4.01
N THR A 45 -14.54 4.14 3.88
CA THR A 45 -14.10 3.32 5.02
C THR A 45 -13.21 4.12 5.95
N VAL A 46 -12.18 4.79 5.43
CA VAL A 46 -11.23 5.62 6.20
C VAL A 46 -11.93 6.75 6.96
N SER A 47 -12.97 7.35 6.38
CA SER A 47 -13.76 8.40 7.04
C SER A 47 -14.49 7.88 8.29
N SER A 48 -14.83 6.59 8.35
CA SER A 48 -15.50 5.97 9.50
C SER A 48 -14.55 5.55 10.63
N LEU A 49 -13.24 5.54 10.37
CA LEU A 49 -12.22 5.13 11.34
C LEU A 49 -11.91 6.24 12.36
N PRO A 50 -11.41 5.87 13.56
CA PRO A 50 -10.79 6.81 14.49
C PRO A 50 -9.70 7.65 13.83
N GLU A 51 -9.57 8.92 14.25
CA GLU A 51 -8.60 9.87 13.68
C GLU A 51 -7.16 9.35 13.71
N THR A 52 -6.80 8.59 14.75
CA THR A 52 -5.47 7.98 14.90
C THR A 52 -5.12 7.01 13.78
N PHE A 53 -6.11 6.36 13.18
CA PHE A 53 -5.94 5.45 12.05
C PHE A 53 -6.15 6.17 10.72
N ARG A 54 -7.11 7.09 10.66
CA ARG A 54 -7.37 7.93 9.47
C ARG A 54 -6.11 8.66 9.00
N ALA A 55 -5.38 9.28 9.92
CA ALA A 55 -4.15 10.03 9.61
C ALA A 55 -3.00 9.16 9.06
N ARG A 56 -3.11 7.83 9.15
CA ARG A 56 -2.09 6.87 8.69
C ARG A 56 -2.39 6.27 7.32
N ALA A 57 -3.63 6.38 6.84
CA ALA A 57 -4.10 5.72 5.63
C ALA A 57 -4.19 6.71 4.46
N ARG A 58 -3.57 6.37 3.33
CA ARG A 58 -3.64 7.14 2.09
C ARG A 58 -3.91 6.20 0.93
N TYR A 59 -4.67 6.68 -0.06
CA TYR A 59 -4.91 5.98 -1.31
C TYR A 59 -4.18 6.63 -2.48
N VAL A 60 -3.69 5.82 -3.41
CA VAL A 60 -3.12 6.28 -4.69
C VAL A 60 -3.88 5.60 -5.83
N PRO A 61 -4.66 6.32 -6.65
CA PRO A 61 -5.41 5.72 -7.76
C PRO A 61 -4.47 5.44 -8.94
N LYS A 62 -3.65 4.40 -8.82
CA LYS A 62 -2.58 4.04 -9.76
C LYS A 62 -2.42 2.52 -9.82
N ASN A 63 -2.05 1.99 -10.99
CA ASN A 63 -1.74 0.56 -11.13
C ASN A 63 -0.42 0.20 -10.42
N ALA A 64 -0.21 -1.09 -10.18
CA ALA A 64 0.96 -1.58 -9.45
C ALA A 64 2.29 -1.29 -10.18
N THR A 65 2.32 -1.37 -11.51
CA THR A 65 3.52 -1.10 -12.33
C THR A 65 3.99 0.35 -12.16
N ASP A 66 3.08 1.31 -12.24
CA ASP A 66 3.41 2.73 -12.10
C ASP A 66 3.73 3.06 -10.63
N MET A 67 3.09 2.39 -9.66
CA MET A 67 3.44 2.53 -8.25
C MET A 67 4.88 2.14 -7.98
N VAL A 68 5.33 0.96 -8.41
CA VAL A 68 6.72 0.54 -8.17
C VAL A 68 7.73 1.44 -8.88
N ARG A 69 7.34 2.09 -9.99
CA ARG A 69 8.20 3.04 -10.73
C ARG A 69 8.31 4.41 -10.08
N GLU A 70 7.22 4.92 -9.51
CA GLU A 70 7.12 6.35 -9.16
C GLU A 70 6.94 6.62 -7.66
N GLU A 71 6.44 5.66 -6.87
CA GLU A 71 6.19 5.87 -5.44
C GLU A 71 7.51 5.86 -4.66
N LYS A 72 7.79 6.97 -3.99
CA LYS A 72 9.04 7.20 -3.26
C LYS A 72 9.16 6.28 -2.04
N ALA A 73 8.02 5.94 -1.42
CA ALA A 73 7.97 5.01 -0.30
C ALA A 73 8.47 3.59 -0.65
N LEU A 74 8.63 3.26 -1.94
CA LEU A 74 9.24 1.99 -2.36
C LEU A 74 10.75 2.10 -2.66
N ARG A 75 11.33 3.31 -2.67
CA ARG A 75 12.66 3.58 -3.27
C ARG A 75 13.67 4.33 -2.38
N HIS A 76 13.30 4.84 -1.20
CA HIS A 76 14.14 5.78 -0.42
C HIS A 76 14.26 5.40 1.06
N THR A 77 14.98 6.20 1.87
CA THR A 77 15.20 6.01 3.31
C THR A 77 13.94 5.92 4.18
N ASP A 78 12.79 6.32 3.65
CA ASP A 78 11.45 6.07 4.21
C ASP A 78 10.79 4.83 3.57
N LYS A 79 11.59 3.80 3.25
CA LYS A 79 11.12 2.59 2.57
C LYS A 79 10.04 1.95 3.41
N ALA A 80 8.91 1.63 2.78
CA ALA A 80 7.96 0.73 3.37
C ALA A 80 8.68 -0.59 3.66
N GLU A 81 8.66 -1.01 4.92
CA GLU A 81 9.28 -2.26 5.35
C GLU A 81 8.42 -3.47 4.95
N VAL A 82 7.14 -3.23 4.67
CA VAL A 82 6.17 -4.25 4.27
C VAL A 82 5.50 -3.85 2.95
N LEU A 83 5.57 -4.74 1.97
CA LEU A 83 4.82 -4.66 0.72
C LEU A 83 3.76 -5.77 0.69
N ILE A 84 2.48 -5.39 0.60
CA ILE A 84 1.36 -6.30 0.41
C ILE A 84 1.01 -6.36 -1.07
N VAL A 85 0.81 -7.57 -1.57
CA VAL A 85 0.35 -7.82 -2.95
C VAL A 85 -0.77 -8.86 -2.93
N ASP A 86 -1.92 -8.53 -3.51
CA ASP A 86 -3.02 -9.47 -3.79
C ASP A 86 -3.40 -9.42 -5.28
N PRO A 87 -2.55 -9.96 -6.17
CA PRO A 87 -2.70 -9.77 -7.59
C PRO A 87 -3.89 -10.56 -8.17
N PRO A 88 -4.41 -10.16 -9.35
CA PRO A 88 -5.40 -10.94 -10.09
C PRO A 88 -4.86 -12.32 -10.52
N ARG A 89 -5.72 -13.19 -11.06
CA ARG A 89 -5.35 -14.57 -11.49
C ARG A 89 -4.15 -14.68 -12.43
N LYS A 90 -3.79 -13.61 -13.15
CA LYS A 90 -2.60 -13.53 -14.02
C LYS A 90 -1.27 -13.43 -13.23
N GLY A 91 -1.34 -13.20 -11.91
CA GLY A 91 -0.17 -13.00 -11.06
C GLY A 91 0.31 -11.54 -11.05
N LEU A 92 1.53 -11.36 -10.53
CA LEU A 92 2.21 -10.07 -10.42
C LEU A 92 2.62 -9.54 -11.80
N ASP A 93 2.62 -8.23 -11.96
CA ASP A 93 3.25 -7.57 -13.09
C ASP A 93 4.78 -7.76 -13.03
N ASP A 94 5.44 -7.92 -14.18
CA ASP A 94 6.89 -8.16 -14.24
C ASP A 94 7.69 -7.07 -13.49
N ALA A 95 7.28 -5.80 -13.62
CA ALA A 95 7.91 -4.68 -12.91
C ALA A 95 7.82 -4.80 -11.38
N VAL A 96 6.73 -5.38 -10.87
CA VAL A 96 6.54 -5.62 -9.44
C VAL A 96 7.43 -6.77 -8.98
N LEU A 97 7.51 -7.85 -9.77
CA LEU A 97 8.39 -8.98 -9.49
C LEU A 97 9.86 -8.55 -9.49
N GLU A 98 10.29 -7.75 -10.47
CA GLU A 98 11.64 -7.17 -10.54
C GLU A 98 11.93 -6.34 -9.29
N THR A 99 11.01 -5.48 -8.86
CA THR A 99 11.17 -4.66 -7.66
C THR A 99 11.26 -5.49 -6.38
N LEU A 100 10.54 -6.61 -6.30
CA LEU A 100 10.56 -7.52 -5.15
C LEU A 100 11.83 -8.37 -5.08
N THR A 101 12.44 -8.65 -6.22
CA THR A 101 13.56 -9.60 -6.34
C THR A 101 14.91 -8.91 -6.57
N SER A 102 14.91 -7.61 -6.89
CA SER A 102 16.13 -6.83 -6.96
C SER A 102 16.77 -6.75 -5.59
N SER A 103 17.96 -7.31 -5.44
CA SER A 103 18.83 -7.00 -4.32
C SER A 103 19.25 -5.54 -4.43
N ASP A 104 19.05 -4.77 -3.36
CA ASP A 104 19.75 -3.50 -3.19
C ASP A 104 21.24 -3.87 -2.99
N ASP A 105 22.07 -3.76 -4.04
CA ASP A 105 23.54 -3.86 -3.97
C ASP A 105 24.14 -2.64 -3.24
#